data_AF-A0A0A9ZA29-F1
#
_entry.id   AF-A0A0A9ZA29-F1
#
_cell.length_a   1.000
_cell.length_b   1.000
_cell.length_c   1.000
_cell.angle_alpha   90.00
_cell.angle_beta   90.00
_cell.angle_gamma   90.00
#
_symmetry.space_group_name_H-M   'P 1'
#
loop_
_entity.id
_entity.type
_entity.pdbx_description
1 polymer ?
#
loop_
_entity_poly.entity_id
_entity_poly.type
_entity_poly.pdbx_seq_one_letter_code
_entity_poly.pdbx_strand_id
1 'polypeptide(L)'
;MLCILTLICLFCTVAVNPGIVLPVDTHSPLSRTCDAMVQSTTDQVVILNGHPITLKYCHTCNLVRPPRCSHCRECDVCVEESDHHCGIVGCCVGRRNFRFFTGFFVFLTLMCVWGFVRSLV
;
A
#
# COMPACT_ATOMS: atom_id res chain seq x y z
N MET A 1 0.13 14.52 -25.66
CA MET A 1 0.25 14.98 -24.26
C MET A 1 -0.53 14.08 -23.29
N LEU A 2 -1.86 13.93 -23.45
CA LEU A 2 -2.69 13.10 -22.56
C LEU A 2 -2.31 11.60 -22.54
N CYS A 3 -1.97 11.01 -23.69
CA CYS A 3 -1.46 9.63 -23.76
C CYS A 3 -0.16 9.47 -22.96
N ILE A 4 0.79 10.41 -23.08
CA ILE A 4 2.05 10.39 -22.33
C ILE A 4 1.77 10.47 -20.82
N LEU A 5 0.88 11.35 -20.37
CA LEU A 5 0.49 11.45 -18.96
C LEU A 5 -0.14 10.15 -18.45
N THR A 6 -1.00 9.51 -19.26
CA THR A 6 -1.62 8.22 -18.93
C THR A 6 -0.56 7.13 -18.74
N LEU A 7 0.39 7.04 -19.67
CA LEU A 7 1.49 6.06 -19.60
C LEU A 7 2.42 6.33 -18.42
N ILE A 8 2.73 7.59 -18.12
CA ILE A 8 3.53 7.96 -16.94
C ILE A 8 2.79 7.57 -15.65
N CYS A 9 1.50 7.87 -15.52
CA CYS A 9 0.72 7.50 -14.34
C CYS A 9 0.66 5.98 -14.16
N LEU A 10 0.46 5.23 -15.25
CA LEU A 10 0.48 3.77 -15.22
C LEU A 10 1.86 3.24 -14.79
N PHE A 11 2.94 3.74 -15.40
CA PHE A 11 4.29 3.36 -15.03
C PHE A 11 4.60 3.66 -13.56
N CYS A 12 4.28 4.87 -13.08
CA CYS A 12 4.47 5.25 -11.69
C CYS A 12 3.62 4.42 -10.74
N THR A 13 2.42 3.97 -11.13
CA THR A 13 1.61 3.07 -10.32
C THR A 13 2.33 1.77 -10.01
N VAL A 14 2.99 1.18 -11.02
CA VAL A 14 3.70 -0.10 -10.92
C VAL A 14 5.07 0.07 -10.29
N ALA A 15 5.80 1.12 -10.67
CA ALA A 15 7.20 1.32 -10.27
C ALA A 15 7.35 1.92 -8.86
N VAL A 16 6.35 2.67 -8.37
CA VAL A 16 6.39 3.25 -7.04
C VAL A 16 5.97 2.19 -6.03
N ASN A 17 6.84 1.97 -5.04
CA ASN A 17 6.54 1.10 -3.91
C ASN A 17 5.21 1.52 -3.25
N PRO A 18 4.21 0.62 -3.11
CA PRO A 18 2.88 0.98 -2.62
C PRO A 18 2.85 1.36 -1.14
N GLY A 19 3.93 1.09 -0.40
CA GLY A 19 4.03 1.23 1.05
C GLY A 19 4.31 -0.10 1.72
N ILE A 20 5.23 -0.91 1.19
CA ILE A 20 5.60 -2.20 1.78
C ILE A 20 6.20 -1.96 3.18
N VAL A 21 5.65 -2.65 4.18
CA VAL A 21 6.09 -2.60 5.57
C VAL A 21 7.09 -3.73 5.79
N LEU A 22 8.31 -3.36 6.17
CA LEU A 22 9.36 -4.32 6.50
C LEU A 22 9.26 -4.77 7.97
N PRO A 23 9.60 -6.02 8.29
CA PRO A 23 9.76 -6.46 9.67
C PRO A 23 10.84 -5.63 10.38
N VAL A 24 10.66 -5.40 11.67
CA VAL A 24 11.66 -4.70 12.49
C VAL A 24 12.83 -5.66 12.77
N ASP A 25 14.05 -5.26 12.45
CA ASP A 25 15.25 -6.06 12.71
C ASP A 25 15.55 -6.15 14.22
N THR A 26 15.21 -7.30 14.81
CA THR A 26 15.48 -7.69 16.22
C THR A 26 16.97 -7.93 16.51
N HIS A 27 17.86 -7.78 15.52
CA HIS A 27 19.32 -7.90 15.72
C HIS A 27 20.01 -6.55 15.99
N SER A 28 19.29 -5.42 15.91
CA SER A 28 19.87 -4.12 16.23
C SER A 28 20.11 -3.99 17.75
N PRO A 29 21.27 -3.45 18.22
CA PRO A 29 21.57 -3.31 19.64
C PRO A 29 20.54 -2.48 20.44
N LEU A 30 19.74 -1.67 19.74
CA LEU A 30 18.66 -0.85 20.30
C LEU A 30 17.41 -1.66 20.68
N SER A 31 17.24 -2.88 20.14
CA SER A 31 16.10 -3.77 20.41
C SER A 31 16.25 -4.57 21.72
N ARG A 32 17.48 -4.81 22.19
CA ARG A 32 17.73 -5.64 23.38
C ARG A 32 17.13 -5.14 24.69
N THR A 33 16.84 -3.85 24.77
CA THR A 33 16.17 -3.27 25.95
C THR A 33 14.64 -3.39 25.89
N CYS A 34 14.04 -3.69 24.73
CA CYS A 34 12.60 -3.92 24.57
C CYS A 34 12.24 -5.40 24.30
N ASP A 35 13.23 -6.28 24.12
CA ASP A 35 13.05 -7.70 23.77
C ASP A 35 12.20 -8.52 24.76
N ALA A 36 12.00 -8.08 26.00
CA ALA A 36 11.04 -8.72 26.91
C ALA A 36 9.55 -8.45 26.53
N MET A 37 9.27 -7.50 25.61
CA MET A 37 7.92 -7.13 25.15
C MET A 37 7.67 -7.43 23.66
N VAL A 38 8.71 -7.66 22.86
CA VAL A 38 8.63 -7.73 21.38
C VAL A 38 8.19 -9.10 20.84
N GLN A 39 8.18 -10.14 21.68
CA GLN A 39 7.82 -11.51 21.25
C GLN A 39 6.32 -11.83 21.30
N SER A 40 5.47 -10.80 21.24
CA SER A 40 4.03 -10.99 21.24
C SER A 40 3.53 -11.34 19.83
N THR A 41 3.31 -12.64 19.60
CA THR A 41 2.64 -13.20 18.40
C THR A 41 1.12 -12.93 18.41
N THR A 42 0.66 -12.11 19.35
CA THR A 42 -0.76 -11.76 19.53
C THR A 42 -1.01 -10.32 19.14
N ASP A 43 -2.28 -10.01 18.89
CA ASP A 43 -2.75 -8.65 18.68
C ASP A 43 -2.40 -7.76 19.89
N GLN A 44 -1.97 -6.54 19.62
CA GLN A 44 -1.57 -5.56 20.64
C GLN A 44 -2.59 -4.43 20.72
N VAL A 45 -2.98 -4.02 21.93
CA VAL A 45 -3.84 -2.85 22.12
C VAL A 45 -2.98 -1.65 22.48
N VAL A 46 -2.99 -0.62 21.63
CA VAL A 46 -2.25 0.63 21.83
C VAL A 46 -3.25 1.77 22.01
N ILE A 47 -3.05 2.62 23.01
CA ILE A 47 -3.89 3.80 23.23
C ILE A 47 -3.36 4.95 22.37
N LEU A 48 -4.12 5.37 21.37
CA LEU A 48 -3.80 6.52 20.52
C LEU A 48 -4.85 7.60 20.75
N ASN A 49 -4.43 8.79 21.20
CA ASN A 49 -5.32 9.92 21.54
C ASN A 49 -6.46 9.52 22.50
N GLY A 50 -6.15 8.71 23.53
CA GLY A 50 -7.12 8.23 24.52
C GLY A 50 -8.05 7.11 24.03
N HIS A 51 -7.95 6.66 22.77
CA HIS A 51 -8.74 5.56 22.23
C HIS A 51 -7.92 4.27 22.12
N PRO A 52 -8.42 3.12 22.60
CA PRO A 52 -7.77 1.84 22.40
C PRO A 52 -7.90 1.40 20.94
N ILE A 53 -6.77 1.17 20.27
CA ILE A 53 -6.69 0.65 18.91
C ILE A 53 -5.99 -0.70 18.96
N THR A 54 -6.61 -1.71 18.36
CA THR A 54 -6.03 -3.05 18.25
C THR A 54 -5.18 -3.16 16.98
N LEU A 55 -3.88 -3.36 17.16
CA LEU A 55 -2.92 -3.68 16.11
C LEU A 55 -2.88 -5.18 15.92
N LYS A 56 -3.11 -5.62 14.68
CA LYS A 56 -3.17 -7.05 14.37
C LYS A 56 -1.80 -7.60 14.01
N TYR A 57 -1.46 -8.76 14.54
CA TYR A 57 -0.24 -9.47 14.12
C TYR A 57 -0.41 -10.05 12.70
N CYS A 58 0.69 -10.14 11.94
CA CYS A 58 0.76 -10.86 10.68
C CYS A 58 1.73 -12.04 10.84
N HIS A 59 1.19 -13.26 10.79
CA HIS A 59 1.99 -14.48 10.93
C HIS A 59 2.88 -14.77 9.72
N THR A 60 2.50 -14.30 8.52
CA THR A 60 3.30 -14.53 7.31
C THR A 60 4.55 -13.65 7.30
N CYS A 61 4.38 -12.35 7.56
CA CYS A 61 5.48 -11.38 7.55
C CYS A 61 6.17 -11.24 8.92
N ASN A 62 5.70 -11.93 9.96
CA ASN A 62 6.21 -11.88 11.33
C ASN A 62 6.33 -10.47 11.92
N LEU A 63 5.30 -9.64 11.74
CA LEU A 63 5.27 -8.26 12.23
C LEU A 63 3.91 -7.86 12.79
N VAL A 64 3.90 -6.91 13.73
CA VAL A 64 2.68 -6.22 14.17
C VAL A 64 2.32 -5.19 13.11
N ARG A 65 1.13 -5.32 12.52
CA ARG A 65 0.69 -4.42 11.44
C ARG A 65 0.42 -3.03 12.00
N PRO A 66 1.00 -1.97 11.39
CA PRO A 66 0.58 -0.60 11.67
C PRO A 66 -0.93 -0.41 11.44
N PRO A 67 -1.55 0.63 12.03
CA PRO A 67 -2.93 0.96 11.74
C PRO A 67 -3.18 1.03 10.23
N ARG A 68 -4.28 0.42 9.76
CA ARG A 68 -4.69 0.38 8.34
C ARG A 68 -3.74 -0.39 7.40
N CYS A 69 -2.75 -1.12 7.90
CA CYS A 69 -1.95 -2.04 7.10
C CYS A 69 -2.67 -3.39 6.92
N SER A 70 -2.64 -3.95 5.70
CA SER A 70 -3.11 -5.30 5.42
C SER A 70 -2.06 -6.13 4.69
N HIS A 71 -2.10 -7.44 4.92
CA HIS A 71 -1.26 -8.39 4.21
C HIS A 71 -1.93 -8.76 2.89
N CYS A 72 -1.21 -8.54 1.79
CA CYS A 72 -1.58 -8.99 0.46
C CYS A 72 -1.06 -10.42 0.27
N ARG A 73 -1.95 -11.38 0.00
CA ARG A 73 -1.56 -12.79 -0.18
C ARG A 73 -0.91 -13.03 -1.53
N GLU A 74 -1.31 -12.26 -2.54
CA GLU A 74 -0.85 -12.35 -3.92
C GLU A 74 0.60 -11.86 -4.06
N CYS A 75 0.98 -10.84 -3.30
CA CYS A 75 2.34 -10.31 -3.28
C CYS A 75 3.17 -10.78 -2.07
N ASP A 76 2.55 -11.52 -1.14
CA ASP A 76 3.14 -12.00 0.11
C ASP A 76 3.84 -10.91 0.95
N VAL A 77 3.23 -9.72 1.01
CA VAL A 77 3.77 -8.56 1.73
C VAL A 77 2.69 -7.80 2.49
N CYS A 78 3.08 -7.19 3.60
CA CYS A 78 2.26 -6.21 4.29
C CYS A 78 2.38 -4.83 3.61
N VAL A 79 1.26 -4.21 3.30
CA VAL A 79 1.20 -2.89 2.63
C VAL A 79 0.46 -1.89 3.52
N GLU A 80 1.08 -0.73 3.74
CA GLU A 80 0.55 0.39 4.50
C GLU A 80 -0.62 1.06 3.77
N GLU A 81 -1.73 1.26 4.50
CA GLU A 81 -3.00 1.75 3.93
C GLU A 81 -3.31 1.05 2.60
N SER A 82 -3.20 -0.27 2.59
CA SER A 82 -3.50 -1.10 1.44
C SER A 82 -4.94 -0.86 0.99
N ASP A 83 -5.14 -0.56 -0.27
CA ASP A 83 -6.46 -0.51 -0.88
C ASP A 83 -6.81 -1.90 -1.43
N HIS A 84 -6.06 -2.37 -2.43
CA HIS A 84 -6.24 -3.72 -2.99
C HIS A 84 -4.99 -4.20 -3.76
N HIS A 85 -4.93 -5.49 -4.07
CA HIS A 85 -4.07 -6.00 -5.13
C HIS A 85 -4.80 -5.89 -6.46
N CYS A 86 -4.26 -5.10 -7.39
CA CYS A 86 -4.87 -4.97 -8.71
C CYS A 86 -4.32 -6.05 -9.64
N GLY A 87 -5.10 -7.09 -9.91
CA GLY A 87 -4.69 -8.17 -10.82
C GLY A 87 -4.45 -7.71 -12.27
N ILE A 88 -5.01 -6.57 -12.67
CA ILE A 88 -4.80 -6.00 -14.01
C ILE A 88 -3.43 -5.33 -14.13
N VAL A 89 -3.08 -4.52 -13.12
CA VAL A 89 -1.80 -3.78 -13.09
C VAL A 89 -0.66 -4.69 -12.59
N GLY A 90 -0.99 -5.76 -11.87
CA GLY A 90 -0.04 -6.74 -11.35
C GLY A 90 0.70 -6.27 -10.10
N CYS A 91 0.18 -5.27 -9.38
CA CYS A 91 0.78 -4.77 -8.16
C CYS A 91 -0.25 -4.38 -7.10
N CYS A 92 0.17 -4.29 -5.85
CA CYS A 92 -0.63 -3.67 -4.80
C CYS A 92 -0.81 -2.17 -5.05
N VAL A 93 -2.00 -1.68 -4.75
CA VAL A 93 -2.30 -0.25 -4.62
C VAL A 93 -2.41 0.06 -3.13
N GLY A 94 -1.60 1.01 -2.68
CA GLY A 94 -1.53 1.45 -1.29
C GLY A 94 -1.19 2.93 -1.21
N ARG A 95 -0.89 3.43 -0.01
CA ARG A 95 -0.75 4.86 0.26
C ARG A 95 0.11 5.63 -0.74
N ARG A 96 1.24 5.05 -1.14
CA ARG A 96 2.29 5.77 -1.88
C ARG A 96 2.06 5.81 -3.37
N ASN A 97 1.37 4.80 -3.93
CA ASN A 97 1.08 4.74 -5.37
C ASN A 97 -0.40 5.04 -5.72
N PHE A 98 -1.29 5.15 -4.73
CA PHE A 98 -2.72 5.44 -4.94
C PHE A 98 -2.96 6.69 -5.82
N ARG A 99 -2.17 7.76 -5.63
CA ARG A 99 -2.31 8.99 -6.43
C ARG A 99 -2.06 8.76 -7.93
N PHE A 100 -1.13 7.88 -8.28
CA PHE A 100 -0.78 7.57 -9.66
C PHE A 100 -1.83 6.63 -10.27
N PHE A 101 -2.32 5.67 -9.49
CA PHE A 101 -3.42 4.78 -9.88
C PHE A 101 -4.68 5.59 -10.22
N THR A 102 -5.09 6.49 -9.33
CA THR A 102 -6.23 7.38 -9.58
C THR A 102 -5.99 8.31 -10.77
N GLY A 103 -4.78 8.88 -10.87
CA GLY A 103 -4.38 9.70 -12.03
C GLY A 103 -4.49 8.97 -13.37
N PHE A 104 -4.10 7.68 -13.41
CA PHE A 104 -4.23 6.84 -14.60
C PHE A 104 -5.68 6.76 -15.09
N PHE A 105 -6.66 6.49 -14.22
CA PHE A 105 -8.07 6.44 -14.61
C PHE A 105 -8.62 7.80 -15.06
N VAL A 106 -8.20 8.90 -14.41
CA VAL A 106 -8.62 10.25 -14.81
C VAL A 106 -8.13 10.57 -16.22
N PHE A 107 -6.84 10.41 -16.50
CA PHE A 107 -6.29 10.73 -17.82
C PHE A 107 -6.79 9.77 -18.91
N LEU A 108 -6.98 8.49 -18.58
CA LEU A 108 -7.58 7.52 -19.49
C LEU A 108 -9.01 7.93 -19.87
N THR A 109 -9.82 8.32 -18.88
CA THR A 109 -11.21 8.77 -19.12
C THR A 109 -11.23 10.03 -20.01
N LEU A 110 -10.37 11.01 -19.74
CA LEU A 110 -10.23 12.21 -20.56
C LEU A 110 -9.80 11.88 -22.00
N MET A 111 -8.91 10.90 -22.19
CA MET A 111 -8.52 10.43 -23.51
C MET A 111 -9.70 9.79 -24.27
N CYS A 112 -10.47 8.94 -23.60
CA CYS A 112 -11.66 8.32 -24.20
C CYS A 112 -12.70 9.37 -24.60
N VAL A 113 -12.99 10.33 -23.72
CA VAL A 113 -13.94 11.42 -24.00
C VAL A 113 -13.45 12.26 -25.19
N TRP A 114 -12.17 12.62 -25.23
CA TRP A 114 -11.60 13.38 -26.35
C TRP A 114 -11.71 12.64 -27.68
N GLY A 115 -11.40 11.34 -27.69
CA GLY A 115 -11.53 10.48 -28.87
C GLY A 115 -12.98 10.35 -29.33
N PHE A 116 -13.91 10.16 -28.39
CA PHE A 116 -15.34 10.10 -28.70
C PHE A 116 -15.86 11.41 -29.30
N VAL A 117 -15.56 12.56 -28.69
CA VAL A 117 -15.95 13.88 -29.23
C VAL A 117 -15.38 14.08 -30.64
N ARG A 118 -14.11 13.69 -30.86
CA ARG A 118 -13.47 13.74 -32.18
C ARG A 118 -14.13 12.83 -33.22
N SER A 119 -14.79 11.75 -32.80
CA SER A 119 -15.51 10.85 -33.72
C SER A 119 -16.92 11.35 -34.08
N LEU A 120 -17.44 12.35 -33.36
CA LEU A 120 -18.76 12.95 -33.60
C LEU A 120 -18.70 14.19 -34.51
N VAL A 121 -17.50 14.69 -34.83
CA VAL A 121 -17.24 15.86 -35.68
C VAL A 121 -16.52 15.40 -36.94
#